data_AF-A0A3E2HPU9-F1
#
_entry.id   AF-A0A3E2HPU9-F1
#
_cell.length_a   1.000
_cell.length_b   1.000
_cell.length_c   1.000
_cell.angle_alpha   90.00
_cell.angle_beta   90.00
_cell.angle_gamma   90.00
#
_symmetry.space_group_name_H-M   'P 1'
#
loop_
_entity.id
_entity.type
_entity.pdbx_description
1 polymer ?
#
loop_
_entity_poly.entity_id
_entity_poly.type
_entity_poly.pdbx_seq_one_letter_code
_entity_poly.pdbx_strand_id
1 'polypeptide(L)' 'MSSQNNNPGNFANRSHEDVQNIARKGGQSSHSGGFASMDADKQHDIASKGRQHSGGQFEKGSERAKEAGHKGGEARWNE' A
#
# COMPACT_ATOMS: atom_id res chain seq x y z
N MET A 1 -19.18 -17.59 6.59
CA MET A 1 -19.59 -16.26 6.10
C MET A 1 -18.65 -15.24 6.72
N SER A 2 -18.05 -14.38 5.87
CA SER A 2 -17.27 -13.16 6.16
C SER A 2 -16.65 -13.05 7.57
N SER A 3 -15.36 -13.42 7.67
CA SER A 3 -14.51 -12.88 8.74
C SER A 3 -14.54 -11.36 8.58
N GLN A 4 -15.38 -10.69 9.38
CA GLN A 4 -15.29 -9.25 9.62
C GLN A 4 -13.95 -9.06 10.32
N ASN A 5 -12.90 -8.97 9.50
CA ASN A 5 -11.56 -8.69 9.98
C ASN A 5 -11.61 -7.22 10.40
N ASN A 6 -12.05 -7.01 11.66
CA ASN A 6 -12.28 -5.74 12.33
C ASN A 6 -10.93 -5.12 12.68
N ASN A 7 -10.16 -4.88 11.63
CA ASN A 7 -8.90 -4.21 11.72
C ASN A 7 -9.17 -2.71 11.52
N PRO A 8 -9.34 -1.89 12.59
CA PRO A 8 -9.79 -0.47 12.56
C PRO A 8 -9.08 0.55 11.64
N GLY A 9 -8.22 0.12 10.74
CA GLY A 9 -7.41 0.98 9.89
C GLY A 9 -7.01 0.32 8.58
N ASN A 10 -7.61 -0.83 8.26
CA ASN A 10 -7.80 -1.19 6.86
C ASN A 10 -8.68 -0.11 6.22
N PHE A 11 -8.39 0.27 4.98
CA PHE A 11 -9.16 1.29 4.25
C PHE A 11 -10.63 0.90 4.08
N ALA A 12 -10.93 -0.40 4.02
CA ALA A 12 -12.30 -0.90 3.97
C ALA A 12 -13.14 -0.59 5.22
N ASN A 13 -12.48 -0.25 6.34
CA ASN A 13 -13.11 0.08 7.62
C ASN A 13 -13.11 1.60 7.90
N ARG A 14 -12.79 2.44 6.91
CA ARG A 14 -12.74 3.91 7.02
C ARG A 14 -13.81 4.57 6.16
N SER A 15 -14.24 5.78 6.55
CA SER A 15 -15.18 6.56 5.74
C SER A 15 -14.55 6.97 4.40
N HIS A 16 -15.38 7.18 3.39
CA HIS A 16 -14.89 7.60 2.07
C HIS A 16 -14.10 8.92 2.15
N GLU A 17 -14.57 9.85 2.97
CA GLU A 17 -13.92 11.14 3.23
C GLU A 17 -12.54 10.97 3.89
N ASP A 18 -12.40 10.07 4.86
CA ASP A 18 -11.11 9.79 5.50
C ASP A 18 -10.11 9.20 4.51
N VAL A 19 -10.55 8.26 3.68
CA VAL A 19 -9.72 7.66 2.62
C VAL A 19 -9.28 8.72 1.61
N GLN A 20 -10.21 9.59 1.19
CA GLN A 20 -9.89 10.72 0.30
C GLN A 20 -8.89 11.68 0.95
N ASN A 21 -9.06 12.03 2.22
CA ASN A 21 -8.15 12.91 2.94
C ASN A 21 -6.75 12.30 3.09
N ILE A 22 -6.65 10.99 3.35
CA ILE A 22 -5.37 10.27 3.40
C ILE A 22 -4.70 10.28 2.02
N ALA A 23 -5.44 9.96 0.96
CA ALA A 23 -4.93 9.98 -0.41
C ALA A 23 -4.45 11.39 -0.81
N ARG A 24 -5.25 12.42 -0.49
CA ARG A 24 -4.92 13.82 -0.73
C ARG A 24 -3.65 14.23 0.02
N LYS A 25 -3.52 13.88 1.31
CA LYS A 25 -2.30 14.16 2.10
C LYS A 25 -1.08 13.46 1.51
N GLY A 26 -1.20 12.20 1.10
CA GLY A 26 -0.11 11.48 0.43
C GLY A 26 0.30 12.12 -0.91
N GLY A 27 -0.68 12.58 -1.68
CA GLY A 27 -0.43 13.36 -2.90
C GLY A 27 0.26 14.69 -2.63
N GLN A 28 -0.16 15.42 -1.58
CA GLN A 28 0.44 16.69 -1.19
C GLN A 28 1.89 16.54 -0.69
N SER A 29 2.21 15.45 0.01
CA SER A 29 3.60 15.17 0.40
C SER A 29 4.52 14.92 -0.80
N SER A 30 3.98 14.75 -2.01
CA SER A 30 4.73 14.51 -3.25
C SER A 30 5.08 15.78 -4.05
N HIS A 31 4.75 16.98 -3.55
CA HIS A 31 4.87 18.26 -4.27
C HIS A 31 6.31 18.68 -4.67
N SER A 32 7.37 18.00 -4.21
CA SER A 32 8.77 18.32 -4.53
C SER A 32 9.51 17.29 -5.39
N GLY A 33 8.78 16.38 -6.07
CA GLY A 33 9.38 15.38 -6.96
C GLY A 33 9.00 13.95 -6.57
N GLY A 34 7.71 13.63 -6.67
CA GLY A 34 7.20 12.28 -6.43
C GLY A 34 7.66 11.27 -7.48
N PHE A 35 7.33 10.00 -7.27
CA PHE A 35 7.71 8.90 -8.16
C PHE A 35 7.40 9.18 -9.64
N ALA A 36 6.24 9.79 -9.93
CA ALA A 36 5.82 10.13 -11.29
C ALA A 36 6.66 11.22 -11.97
N SER A 37 7.37 12.05 -11.19
CA SER A 37 8.23 13.12 -11.69
C SER A 37 9.70 12.72 -11.80
N MET A 38 10.06 11.49 -11.43
CA MET A 38 11.43 10.95 -11.58
C MET A 38 11.68 10.45 -13.01
N ASP A 39 12.95 10.34 -13.39
CA ASP A 39 13.35 9.72 -14.66
C ASP A 39 12.81 8.29 -14.78
N ALA A 40 12.37 7.90 -15.99
CA ALA A 40 11.76 6.60 -16.24
C ALA A 40 12.67 5.42 -15.86
N ASP A 41 13.97 5.53 -16.12
CA ASP A 41 14.95 4.49 -15.76
C ASP A 41 15.08 4.34 -14.25
N LYS A 42 15.05 5.45 -13.53
CA LYS A 42 15.08 5.47 -12.06
C LYS A 42 13.80 4.89 -11.47
N GLN A 43 12.64 5.20 -12.06
CA GLN A 43 11.36 4.59 -11.69
C GLN A 43 11.41 3.06 -11.88
N HIS A 44 11.95 2.60 -13.01
CA HIS A 44 12.06 1.19 -13.34
C HIS A 44 12.98 0.45 -12.37
N ASP A 45 14.15 1.03 -12.06
CA ASP A 45 15.09 0.46 -11.10
C ASP A 45 14.48 0.34 -9.69
N ILE A 46 13.77 1.36 -9.22
CA ILE A 46 13.06 1.32 -7.93
C ILE A 46 11.96 0.23 -7.95
N ALA A 47 11.17 0.16 -9.02
CA ALA A 47 10.13 -0.85 -9.17
C ALA A 47 10.70 -2.28 -9.25
N SER A 48 11.83 -2.45 -9.95
CA SER A 48 12.54 -3.72 -10.04
C SER A 48 13.09 -4.15 -8.68
N LYS A 49 13.78 -3.25 -7.98
CA LYS A 49 14.29 -3.49 -6.61
C LYS A 49 13.17 -3.87 -5.65
N GLY A 50 12.04 -3.16 -5.71
CA GLY A 50 10.85 -3.50 -4.94
C GLY A 50 10.38 -4.93 -5.20
N ARG A 51 10.34 -5.36 -6.47
CA ARG A 51 9.95 -6.72 -6.88
C ARG A 51 10.96 -7.81 -6.48
N GLN A 52 12.25 -7.49 -6.54
CA GLN A 52 13.35 -8.39 -6.18
C GLN A 52 13.38 -8.65 -4.67
N HIS A 53 13.28 -7.59 -3.85
CA HIS A 53 13.22 -7.73 -2.39
C HIS A 53 11.90 -8.33 -1.90
N SER A 54 10.80 -8.13 -2.63
CA SER A 54 9.51 -8.73 -2.29
C SER A 54 9.35 -10.18 -2.74
N GLY A 55 10.38 -10.83 -3.30
CA GLY A 55 10.36 -12.25 -3.69
C GLY A 55 9.39 -12.59 -4.82
N GLY A 56 8.95 -11.60 -5.60
CA GLY A 56 8.00 -11.80 -6.70
C GLY A 56 6.89 -10.75 -6.79
N GLN A 57 6.18 -10.81 -7.91
CA GLN A 57 5.05 -9.94 -8.23
C GLN A 57 3.84 -10.29 -7.36
N PHE A 58 3.22 -9.29 -6.73
CA PHE A 58 1.96 -9.47 -6.00
C PHE A 58 0.82 -9.66 -6.99
N GLU A 59 0.64 -10.89 -7.45
CA GLU A 59 -0.50 -11.24 -8.29
C GLU A 59 -1.79 -11.15 -7.48
N LYS A 60 -2.82 -10.55 -8.09
CA LYS A 60 -4.14 -10.39 -7.49
C LYS A 60 -4.70 -11.78 -7.16
N GLY A 61 -4.88 -12.06 -5.87
CA GLY A 61 -5.42 -13.33 -5.37
C GLY A 61 -4.38 -14.36 -4.92
N SER A 62 -3.09 -14.11 -5.15
CA SER A 62 -2.00 -14.93 -4.60
C SER A 62 -2.04 -14.95 -3.07
N GLU A 63 -1.62 -16.06 -2.46
CA GLU A 63 -1.54 -16.17 -1.01
C GLU A 63 -0.60 -15.12 -0.41
N ARG A 64 0.53 -14.84 -1.08
CA ARG A 64 1.48 -13.78 -0.68
C ARG A 64 0.83 -12.39 -0.64
N ALA A 65 -0.03 -12.07 -1.60
CA ALA A 65 -0.77 -10.80 -1.59
C ALA A 65 -1.81 -10.75 -0.48
N LYS A 66 -2.48 -11.87 -0.19
CA LYS A 66 -3.43 -11.98 0.93
C LYS A 66 -2.71 -11.84 2.27
N GLU A 67 -1.58 -12.53 2.45
CA GLU A 67 -0.77 -12.49 3.67
C GLU A 67 -0.15 -11.11 3.89
N ALA A 68 0.44 -10.49 2.86
CA ALA A 68 0.98 -9.14 2.97
C ALA A 68 -0.11 -8.10 3.28
N GLY A 69 -1.31 -8.24 2.68
CA GLY A 69 -2.46 -7.41 3.01
C GLY A 69 -2.97 -7.63 4.44
N HIS A 70 -2.96 -8.87 4.92
CA HIS A 70 -3.31 -9.22 6.30
C HIS A 70 -2.33 -8.61 7.30
N LYS A 71 -1.04 -8.88 7.11
CA LYS A 71 0.06 -8.41 7.97
C LYS A 71 0.19 -6.89 7.96
N GLY A 72 0.06 -6.24 6.80
CA GLY A 72 0.03 -4.78 6.69
C GLY A 72 -1.18 -4.18 7.43
N GLY A 73 -2.25 -4.96 7.54
CA GLY A 73 -3.37 -4.64 8.40
C GLY A 73 -3.05 -4.76 9.90
N GLU A 74 -2.39 -5.84 10.31
CA GLU A 74 -2.06 -6.14 11.72
C GLU A 74 -0.97 -5.21 12.29
N ALA A 75 -0.05 -4.72 11.46
CA ALA A 75 1.12 -3.94 11.87
C ALA A 75 0.81 -2.57 12.53
N ARG A 76 -0.47 -2.18 12.68
CA ARG A 76 -0.85 -0.97 13.45
C ARG A 76 -1.37 -1.22 14.87
N TRP A 77 -1.21 -2.44 15.40
CA TRP A 77 -1.74 -2.83 16.72
C TRP A 77 -0.67 -3.07 17.81
N ASN A 78 0.53 -2.51 17.65
CA ASN A 78 1.48 -2.36 18.76
C ASN A 78 1.93 -0.90 18.79
N GLU A 79 1.19 -0.10 19.55
CA GLU A 79 1.73 1.05 20.29
C GLU A 79 2.14 0.55 21.68
#